data_AF-A0AAU8K7C8-F1
#
_entry.id   AF-A0AAU8K7C8-F1
#
_cell.length_a   1.000
_cell.length_b   1.000
_cell.length_c   1.000
_cell.angle_alpha   90.00
_cell.angle_beta   90.00
_cell.angle_gamma   90.00
#
_symmetry.space_group_name_H-M   'P 1'
#
loop_
_entity.id
_entity.type
_entity.pdbx_description
1 polymer ?
#
loop_
_entity_poly.entity_id
_entity_poly.type
_entity_poly.pdbx_seq_one_letter_code
_entity_poly.pdbx_strand_id
1 'polypeptide(L)'
;MTVHDRNRATAPPSRPPRIAATSAVLQQIPVPPSLAAQLLAAAADHLTKVKPDTELTVAGWGRALALADARILTGYPQAVAQHAGRRAMAALTSEMWAGARTRGEWALCLRKIAGSV
;
A
#
# COMPACT_ATOMS: atom_id res chain seq x y z
N MET A 1 28.43 -13.56 -66.21
CA MET A 1 28.76 -12.20 -65.74
C MET A 1 27.67 -11.28 -66.30
N THR A 2 26.78 -10.64 -65.57
CA THR A 2 26.69 -10.29 -64.14
C THR A 2 25.20 -10.02 -63.90
N VAL A 3 24.52 -10.77 -63.02
CA VAL A 3 23.11 -10.54 -62.70
C VAL A 3 23.03 -9.33 -61.76
N HIS A 4 22.42 -8.24 -62.22
CA HIS A 4 22.23 -7.04 -61.40
C HIS A 4 21.13 -7.23 -60.36
N ASP A 5 21.53 -6.86 -59.15
CA ASP A 5 20.84 -6.84 -57.89
C ASP A 5 19.47 -6.15 -57.96
N ARG A 6 18.42 -6.83 -57.49
CA ARG A 6 17.05 -6.31 -57.45
C ARG A 6 16.31 -6.68 -56.15
N ASN A 7 17.02 -6.77 -55.03
CA ASN A 7 16.38 -6.97 -53.72
C ASN A 7 16.53 -5.73 -52.84
N ARG A 8 15.82 -4.66 -53.21
CA ARG A 8 15.53 -3.55 -52.30
C ARG A 8 14.48 -4.04 -51.31
N ALA A 9 14.93 -4.57 -50.18
CA ALA A 9 14.07 -4.95 -49.07
C ALA A 9 13.31 -3.72 -48.55
N THR A 10 12.00 -3.71 -48.76
CA THR A 10 11.07 -2.77 -48.14
C THR A 10 11.03 -3.09 -46.64
N ALA A 11 11.48 -2.17 -45.79
CA ALA A 11 11.37 -2.31 -44.35
C ALA A 11 9.90 -2.45 -43.92
N PRO A 12 9.54 -3.39 -43.03
CA PRO A 12 8.18 -3.46 -42.51
C PRO A 12 7.88 -2.22 -41.65
N PRO A 13 6.64 -1.70 -41.66
CA PRO A 13 6.27 -0.56 -40.82
C PRO A 13 6.43 -0.92 -39.34
N SER A 14 7.19 -0.10 -38.62
CA SER A 14 7.43 -0.17 -37.19
C SER A 14 6.10 -0.13 -36.43
N ARG A 15 5.57 -1.30 -36.07
CA ARG A 15 4.44 -1.42 -35.15
C ARG A 15 4.88 -0.87 -33.79
N PRO A 16 4.19 0.10 -33.17
CA PRO A 16 4.56 0.57 -31.84
C PRO A 16 4.49 -0.60 -30.85
N PRO A 17 5.39 -0.65 -29.84
CA PRO A 17 5.52 -1.79 -28.97
C PRO A 17 4.25 -1.96 -28.12
N ARG A 18 3.50 -3.02 -28.41
CA ARG A 18 2.30 -3.48 -27.68
C ARG A 18 2.50 -3.51 -26.15
N ILE A 19 3.75 -3.63 -25.71
CA ILE A 19 4.17 -3.66 -24.30
C ILE A 19 3.89 -2.34 -23.59
N ALA A 20 4.15 -1.18 -24.22
CA ALA A 20 3.93 0.12 -23.59
C ALA A 20 2.44 0.42 -23.34
N ALA A 21 1.58 0.04 -24.30
CA ALA A 21 0.12 0.19 -24.17
C ALA A 21 -0.47 -0.75 -23.10
N THR A 22 0.12 -1.93 -22.92
CA THR A 22 -0.35 -2.91 -21.92
C THR A 22 0.00 -2.44 -20.49
N SER A 23 1.19 -1.87 -20.27
CA SER A 23 1.56 -1.27 -18.97
C SER A 23 0.66 -0.10 -18.58
N ALA A 24 0.28 0.77 -19.52
CA ALA A 24 -0.61 1.91 -19.22
C ALA A 24 -2.03 1.47 -18.80
N VAL A 25 -2.53 0.37 -19.37
CA VAL A 25 -3.83 -0.21 -19.00
C VAL A 25 -3.74 -0.96 -17.67
N LEU A 26 -2.65 -1.68 -17.41
CA LEU A 26 -2.44 -2.36 -16.13
C LEU A 26 -2.28 -1.37 -14.96
N GLN A 27 -1.71 -0.18 -15.19
CA GLN A 27 -1.65 0.90 -14.19
C GLN A 27 -3.02 1.52 -13.85
N GLN A 28 -4.04 1.31 -14.69
CA GLN A 28 -5.40 1.79 -14.43
C GLN A 28 -6.24 0.78 -13.62
N ILE A 29 -5.75 -0.45 -13.43
CA ILE A 29 -6.43 -1.45 -12.61
C ILE A 29 -6.14 -1.14 -11.15
N PRO A 30 -7.16 -0.85 -10.31
CA PRO A 30 -6.96 -0.62 -8.89
C PRO A 30 -6.36 -1.87 -8.26
N VAL A 31 -5.13 -1.77 -7.75
CA VAL A 31 -4.51 -2.84 -6.99
C VAL A 31 -5.23 -2.91 -5.64
N PRO A 32 -5.72 -4.08 -5.21
CA PRO A 32 -6.33 -4.20 -3.90
C PRO A 32 -5.33 -3.80 -2.81
N PRO A 33 -5.77 -3.11 -1.73
CA PRO A 33 -4.87 -2.62 -0.70
C PRO A 33 -4.13 -3.78 -0.04
N SER A 34 -2.84 -3.60 0.22
CA SER A 34 -2.04 -4.61 0.89
C SER A 34 -2.58 -4.92 2.30
N LEU A 35 -2.29 -6.11 2.85
CA LEU A 35 -2.70 -6.43 4.23
C LEU A 35 -2.16 -5.45 5.26
N ALA A 36 -0.96 -4.90 5.02
CA ALA A 36 -0.38 -3.86 5.85
C ALA A 36 -1.18 -2.55 5.78
N ALA A 37 -1.59 -2.13 4.57
CA ALA A 37 -2.48 -0.97 4.41
C ALA A 37 -3.84 -1.19 5.09
N GLN A 38 -4.43 -2.37 4.92
CA GLN A 38 -5.70 -2.71 5.57
C GLN A 38 -5.60 -2.70 7.10
N LEU A 39 -4.50 -3.21 7.67
CA LEU A 39 -4.23 -3.17 9.11
C LEU A 39 -4.16 -1.72 9.62
N LEU A 40 -3.37 -0.86 8.95
CA LEU A 40 -3.23 0.55 9.32
C LEU A 40 -4.55 1.31 9.22
N ALA A 41 -5.33 1.07 8.16
CA ALA A 41 -6.65 1.66 7.99
C ALA A 41 -7.63 1.21 9.09
N ALA A 42 -7.64 -0.09 9.43
CA ALA A 42 -8.50 -0.60 10.49
C ALA A 42 -8.12 -0.02 11.86
N ALA A 43 -6.83 0.14 12.16
CA ALA A 43 -6.37 0.79 13.38
C ALA A 43 -6.82 2.27 13.42
N ALA A 44 -6.70 2.99 12.30
CA ALA A 44 -7.19 4.37 12.18
C ALA A 44 -8.69 4.47 12.46
N ASP A 45 -9.49 3.55 11.93
CA ASP A 45 -10.93 3.51 12.19
C ASP A 45 -11.24 3.32 13.67
N HIS A 46 -10.50 2.46 14.37
CA HIS A 46 -10.66 2.30 15.82
C HIS A 46 -10.31 3.57 16.59
N LEU A 47 -9.25 4.27 16.21
CA LEU A 47 -8.83 5.51 16.86
C LEU A 47 -9.86 6.64 16.66
N THR A 48 -10.47 6.74 15.48
CA THR A 48 -11.51 7.76 15.22
C THR A 48 -12.83 7.51 15.96
N LYS A 49 -13.18 6.25 16.23
CA LYS A 49 -14.46 5.90 16.87
C LYS A 49 -14.54 6.26 18.35
N VAL A 50 -13.40 6.31 19.05
CA VAL A 50 -13.39 6.44 20.51
C VAL A 50 -12.65 7.70 20.92
N LYS A 51 -13.39 8.79 21.16
CA LYS A 51 -12.87 10.07 21.66
C LYS A 51 -11.67 10.57 20.82
N PRO A 52 -11.89 10.92 19.53
CA PRO A 52 -10.81 11.29 18.61
C PRO A 52 -9.97 12.46 19.12
N ASP A 53 -10.55 13.38 19.88
CA ASP A 53 -9.88 14.58 20.39
C ASP A 53 -9.02 14.33 21.65
N THR A 54 -9.03 13.09 22.17
CA THR A 54 -8.20 12.74 23.33
C THR A 54 -6.81 12.32 22.90
N GLU A 55 -5.81 12.66 23.70
CA GLU A 55 -4.44 12.20 23.50
C GLU A 55 -4.37 10.67 23.43
N LEU A 56 -3.60 10.16 22.47
CA LEU A 56 -3.37 8.74 22.31
C LEU A 56 -2.36 8.25 23.35
N THR A 57 -2.82 7.40 24.26
CA THR A 57 -1.92 6.68 25.17
C THR A 57 -1.32 5.44 24.51
N VAL A 58 -0.18 4.97 25.03
CA VAL A 58 0.45 3.72 24.58
C VAL A 58 -0.52 2.53 24.68
N ALA A 59 -1.32 2.46 25.75
CA ALA A 59 -2.33 1.42 25.91
C ALA A 59 -3.46 1.55 24.86
N GLY A 60 -3.86 2.78 24.52
CA GLY A 60 -4.82 3.06 23.46
C GLY A 60 -4.30 2.62 22.08
N TRP A 61 -3.02 2.88 21.81
CA TRP A 61 -2.34 2.43 20.60
C TRP A 61 -2.31 0.90 20.49
N GLY A 62 -1.83 0.22 21.55
CA GLY A 62 -1.78 -1.24 21.59
C GLY A 62 -3.15 -1.89 21.40
N ARG A 63 -4.20 -1.31 22.00
CA ARG A 63 -5.58 -1.77 21.81
C ARG A 63 -6.06 -1.58 20.37
N ALA A 64 -5.79 -0.43 19.76
CA ALA A 64 -6.20 -0.17 18.37
C ALA A 64 -5.55 -1.16 17.40
N LEU A 65 -4.25 -1.44 17.58
CA LEU A 65 -3.55 -2.43 16.78
C LEU A 65 -4.07 -3.86 17.00
N ALA A 66 -4.31 -4.27 18.24
CA ALA A 66 -4.82 -5.61 18.53
C ALA A 66 -6.21 -5.85 17.90
N LEU A 67 -7.08 -4.84 17.93
CA LEU A 67 -8.39 -4.92 17.29
C LEU A 67 -8.29 -4.93 15.76
N ALA A 68 -7.37 -4.15 15.19
CA ALA A 68 -7.11 -4.17 13.75
C ALA A 68 -6.55 -5.52 13.29
N ASP A 69 -5.60 -6.09 14.04
CA ASP A 69 -5.01 -7.40 13.81
C ASP A 69 -6.09 -8.49 13.83
N ALA A 70 -6.90 -8.55 14.89
CA ALA A 70 -7.99 -9.50 14.99
C ALA A 70 -9.01 -9.36 13.83
N ARG A 71 -9.24 -8.13 13.35
CA ARG A 71 -10.19 -7.88 12.25
C ARG A 71 -9.63 -8.30 10.89
N ILE A 72 -8.35 -8.04 10.63
CA ILE A 72 -7.76 -8.19 9.29
C ILE A 72 -7.02 -9.52 9.15
N LEU A 73 -6.35 -9.99 10.19
CA LEU A 73 -5.34 -11.04 10.10
C LEU A 73 -5.78 -12.42 10.62
N THR A 74 -6.88 -12.52 11.37
CA THR A 74 -7.38 -13.80 11.94
C THR A 74 -7.60 -14.92 10.91
N GLY A 75 -7.89 -14.59 9.65
CA GLY A 75 -8.08 -15.58 8.57
C GLY A 75 -6.81 -15.98 7.82
N TYR A 76 -5.65 -15.41 8.15
CA TYR A 76 -4.41 -15.61 7.40
C TYR A 76 -3.42 -16.52 8.14
N PRO A 77 -2.59 -17.29 7.41
CA PRO A 77 -1.49 -18.02 8.03
C PRO A 77 -0.58 -17.09 8.83
N GLN A 78 -0.07 -17.57 9.96
CA GLN A 78 0.73 -16.76 10.89
C GLN A 78 1.92 -16.06 10.21
N ALA A 79 2.62 -16.74 9.29
CA ALA A 79 3.74 -16.16 8.55
C ALA A 79 3.32 -14.93 7.72
N VAL A 80 2.14 -14.98 7.10
CA VAL A 80 1.56 -13.89 6.29
C VAL A 80 1.15 -12.74 7.21
N ALA A 81 0.45 -13.05 8.31
CA ALA A 81 0.02 -12.06 9.31
C ALA A 81 1.22 -11.30 9.90
N GLN A 82 2.27 -12.03 10.32
CA GLN A 82 3.49 -11.42 10.85
C GLN A 82 4.22 -10.58 9.81
N HIS A 83 4.27 -11.03 8.55
CA HIS A 83 4.89 -10.24 7.48
C HIS A 83 4.12 -8.93 7.26
N ALA A 84 2.79 -8.98 7.19
CA ALA A 84 1.94 -7.80 7.08
C ALA A 84 2.12 -6.85 8.27
N GLY A 85 2.12 -7.37 9.50
CA GLY A 85 2.36 -6.59 10.71
C GLY A 85 3.73 -5.90 10.72
N ARG A 86 4.81 -6.63 10.37
CA ARG A 86 6.15 -6.03 10.24
C ARG A 86 6.18 -4.92 9.20
N ARG A 87 5.57 -5.14 8.04
CA ARG A 87 5.51 -4.14 6.96
C ARG A 87 4.72 -2.89 7.38
N ALA A 88 3.60 -3.06 8.09
CA ALA A 88 2.83 -1.95 8.64
C ALA A 88 3.65 -1.13 9.66
N MET A 89 4.34 -1.81 10.59
CA MET A 89 5.16 -1.13 11.59
C MET A 89 6.38 -0.42 10.99
N ALA A 90 7.02 -1.04 9.99
CA ALA A 90 8.17 -0.44 9.29
C ALA A 90 7.78 0.81 8.47
N ALA A 91 6.51 0.96 8.11
CA ALA A 91 6.02 2.14 7.41
C ALA A 91 5.78 3.36 8.32
N LEU A 92 5.79 3.17 9.65
CA LEU A 92 5.63 4.26 10.61
C LEU A 92 6.94 5.04 10.76
N THR A 93 6.89 6.37 10.71
CA THR A 93 8.07 7.22 10.87
C THR A 93 8.31 7.60 12.33
N SER A 94 9.57 7.84 12.71
CA SER A 94 9.95 8.28 14.06
C SER A 94 9.30 9.61 14.44
N GLU A 95 9.06 10.50 13.47
CA GLU A 95 8.39 11.80 13.66
C GLU A 95 6.95 11.66 14.19
N MET A 96 6.28 10.54 13.90
CA MET A 96 4.95 10.25 14.43
C MET A 96 4.95 10.01 15.94
N TRP A 97 6.12 9.74 16.52
CA TRP A 97 6.31 9.50 17.95
C TRP A 97 6.93 10.70 18.67
N ALA A 98 7.37 11.73 17.94
CA ALA A 98 8.12 12.85 18.50
C ALA A 98 7.30 13.79 19.41
N GLY A 99 5.97 13.66 19.44
CA GLY A 99 5.11 14.51 20.25
C GLY A 99 3.76 13.85 20.55
N ALA A 100 3.13 14.35 21.62
CA ALA A 100 1.76 14.01 21.98
C ALA A 100 0.83 14.35 20.81
N ARG A 101 0.01 13.39 20.42
CA ARG A 101 -0.99 13.52 19.36
C ARG A 101 -2.29 12.91 19.84
N THR A 102 -3.38 13.52 19.42
CA THR A 102 -4.71 12.97 19.61
C THR A 102 -4.91 11.68 18.80
N ARG A 103 -5.92 10.90 19.18
CA ARG A 103 -6.31 9.70 18.44
C ARG A 103 -6.71 10.03 16.99
N GLY A 104 -7.38 11.16 16.78
CA GLY A 104 -7.78 11.65 15.47
C GLY A 104 -6.58 11.99 14.58
N GLU A 105 -5.60 12.72 15.11
CA GLU A 105 -4.35 13.04 14.38
C GLU A 105 -3.58 11.77 14.00
N TRP A 106 -3.46 10.83 14.94
CA TRP A 106 -2.88 9.52 14.65
C TRP A 106 -3.61 8.78 13.54
N ALA A 107 -4.94 8.76 13.56
CA ALA A 107 -5.74 8.13 12.52
C ALA A 107 -5.51 8.74 11.14
N LEU A 108 -5.35 10.07 11.05
CA LEU A 108 -5.02 10.74 9.79
C LEU A 108 -3.63 10.32 9.28
N CYS A 109 -2.63 10.26 10.16
CA CYS A 109 -1.30 9.77 9.79
C CYS A 109 -1.34 8.32 9.30
N LEU A 110 -2.06 7.43 9.99
CA LEU A 110 -2.20 6.03 9.59
C LEU A 110 -2.88 5.87 8.24
N ARG A 111 -3.95 6.63 7.96
CA ARG A 111 -4.63 6.61 6.65
C ARG A 111 -3.71 7.08 5.53
N LYS A 112 -2.93 8.14 5.78
CA LYS A 112 -1.94 8.64 4.81
C LYS A 112 -0.91 7.55 4.49
N ILE A 113 -0.39 6.85 5.51
CA ILE A 113 0.59 5.77 5.32
C ILE A 113 -0.05 4.57 4.62
N ALA A 114 -1.26 4.18 5.01
CA ALA A 114 -1.98 3.08 4.35
C ALA A 114 -2.12 3.29 2.84
N GLY A 115 -2.28 4.54 2.38
CA GLY A 115 -2.31 4.87 0.95
C GLY A 115 -0.98 4.70 0.21
N SER A 116 0.14 4.51 0.93
CA SER A 116 1.49 4.37 0.38
C SER A 116 2.08 2.95 0.52
N VAL A 117 1.35 2.02 1.13
CA VAL A 117 1.84 0.67 1.51
C VAL A 117 1.17 -0.46 0.72
#